data_AF-A0A1J1JEI1-F1
#
_entry.id   AF-A0A1J1JEI1-F1
#
_cell.length_a   1.000
_cell.length_b   1.000
_cell.length_c   1.000
_cell.angle_alpha   90.00
_cell.angle_beta   90.00
_cell.angle_gamma   90.00
#
_symmetry.space_group_name_H-M   'P 1'
#
loop_
_entity.id
_entity.type
_entity.pdbx_description
1 polymer ?
#
loop_
_entity_poly.entity_id
_entity_poly.type
_entity_poly.pdbx_seq_one_letter_code
_entity_poly.pdbx_strand_id
1 'polypeptide(L)'
;MNLDDVAIWLQNALKQDNQPNLRLVRQSPNFIRSVDPNYAVNINNQVSFADGYPCLLTNTASLVELNRKLTEIYPISSQEVPMNRFRPNLVIDTDQPFIEDQWKVILIGEVYFDLVKPCSRCIALRITVRTFLNSETISQLTVPVFPPPQAPRARGVRGAVPVFRCSLAL
;
A
#
# COMPACT_ATOMS: atom_id res chain seq x y z
N MET A 1 -30.70 -3.08 -4.10
CA MET A 1 -29.93 -4.25 -3.63
C MET A 1 -29.89 -4.16 -2.11
N ASN A 2 -30.44 -5.15 -1.40
CA ASN A 2 -30.46 -5.16 0.06
C ASN A 2 -29.04 -5.45 0.59
N LEU A 3 -28.69 -4.95 1.79
CA LEU A 3 -27.40 -5.21 2.43
C LEU A 3 -27.20 -6.70 2.76
N ASP A 4 -28.29 -7.44 2.95
CA ASP A 4 -28.26 -8.90 3.08
C ASP A 4 -27.87 -9.57 1.76
N ASP A 5 -28.38 -9.09 0.62
CA ASP A 5 -28.01 -9.63 -0.70
C ASP A 5 -26.52 -9.44 -0.97
N VAL A 6 -25.96 -8.27 -0.60
CA VAL A 6 -24.52 -7.98 -0.74
C VAL A 6 -23.68 -8.90 0.16
N ALA A 7 -24.13 -9.16 1.38
CA ALA A 7 -23.45 -10.05 2.31
C ALA A 7 -23.43 -11.49 1.80
N ILE A 8 -24.58 -11.98 1.35
CA ILE A 8 -24.73 -13.32 0.74
C ILE A 8 -23.85 -13.43 -0.50
N TRP A 9 -23.91 -12.44 -1.39
CA TRP A 9 -23.06 -12.40 -2.58
C TRP A 9 -21.58 -12.46 -2.23
N LEU A 10 -21.12 -11.66 -1.26
CA LEU A 10 -19.72 -11.60 -0.86
C LEU A 10 -19.24 -12.95 -0.30
N GLN A 11 -20.07 -13.58 0.54
CA GLN A 11 -19.76 -14.87 1.13
C GLN A 11 -19.64 -15.98 0.07
N ASN A 12 -20.58 -16.00 -0.89
CA ASN A 12 -20.56 -16.91 -2.02
C ASN A 12 -19.34 -16.68 -2.93
N ALA A 13 -19.02 -15.41 -3.23
CA ALA A 13 -17.91 -15.04 -4.08
C ALA A 13 -16.55 -15.46 -3.49
N LEU A 14 -16.41 -15.38 -2.16
CA LEU A 14 -15.19 -15.77 -1.46
C LEU A 14 -15.09 -17.28 -1.17
N LYS A 15 -16.15 -18.06 -1.47
CA LYS A 15 -16.22 -19.51 -1.21
C LYS A 15 -15.81 -19.90 0.22
N GLN A 16 -16.13 -19.03 1.18
CA GLN A 16 -15.78 -19.27 2.58
C GLN A 16 -16.94 -19.94 3.31
N ASP A 17 -17.01 -21.26 3.16
CA ASP A 17 -18.05 -22.08 3.80
C ASP A 17 -17.93 -22.10 5.34
N ASN A 18 -16.76 -21.76 5.88
CA ASN A 18 -16.43 -21.86 7.31
C ASN A 18 -16.44 -20.51 8.08
N GLN A 19 -16.74 -19.38 7.43
CA GLN A 19 -16.78 -18.05 8.08
C GLN A 19 -18.18 -17.45 7.93
N PRO A 20 -19.14 -17.81 8.82
CA PRO A 20 -20.48 -17.24 8.78
C PRO A 20 -20.45 -15.75 9.17
N ASN A 21 -21.20 -14.91 8.44
CA ASN A 21 -21.48 -13.48 8.72
C ASN A 21 -20.49 -12.42 8.22
N LEU A 22 -19.93 -12.57 7.01
CA LEU A 22 -19.23 -11.47 6.35
C LEU A 22 -20.21 -10.36 5.93
N ARG A 23 -19.90 -9.12 6.29
CA ARG A 23 -20.70 -7.93 5.95
C ARG A 23 -19.82 -6.86 5.30
N LEU A 24 -20.32 -6.26 4.22
CA LEU A 24 -19.73 -5.04 3.68
C LEU A 24 -20.21 -3.86 4.52
N VAL A 25 -19.26 -3.09 5.05
CA VAL A 25 -19.55 -1.90 5.85
C VAL A 25 -18.88 -0.67 5.25
N ARG A 26 -19.47 0.50 5.50
CA ARG A 26 -18.90 1.79 5.17
C ARG A 26 -18.60 2.53 6.46
N GLN A 27 -17.43 3.18 6.54
CA GLN A 27 -17.14 4.05 7.67
C GLN A 27 -18.11 5.23 7.69
N SER A 28 -18.70 5.48 8.86
CA SER A 28 -19.54 6.65 9.09
C SER A 28 -18.71 7.93 8.96
N PRO A 29 -19.20 8.99 8.30
CA PRO A 29 -18.49 10.27 8.25
C PRO A 29 -18.32 10.90 9.64
N ASN A 30 -19.14 10.49 10.62
CA ASN A 30 -19.06 10.94 12.00
C ASN A 30 -18.07 10.12 12.84
N PHE A 31 -17.53 9.03 12.30
CA PHE A 31 -16.53 8.22 12.97
C PHE A 31 -15.14 8.61 12.48
N ILE A 32 -14.42 9.35 13.32
CA ILE A 32 -13.08 9.85 13.04
C ILE A 32 -12.06 8.87 13.59
N ARG A 33 -11.15 8.42 12.73
CA ARG A 33 -9.96 7.67 13.12
C ARG A 33 -8.74 8.50 12.78
N SER A 34 -8.02 8.94 13.80
CA SER A 34 -6.83 9.76 13.64
C SER A 34 -5.64 8.95 13.14
N VAL A 35 -4.75 9.61 12.38
CA VAL A 35 -3.43 9.08 12.05
C VAL A 35 -2.58 9.00 13.32
N ASP A 36 -1.64 8.04 13.37
CA ASP A 36 -0.67 7.93 14.46
C ASP A 36 0.04 9.28 14.70
N PRO A 37 -0.03 9.85 15.93
CA PRO A 37 0.53 11.16 16.25
C PRO A 37 2.03 11.31 15.96
N ASN A 38 2.80 10.21 15.93
CA ASN A 38 4.22 10.25 15.60
C ASN A 38 4.49 10.62 14.13
N TYR A 39 3.47 10.46 13.28
CA TYR A 39 3.57 10.65 11.83
C TYR A 39 2.50 11.59 11.28
N ALA A 40 1.58 12.06 12.13
CA ALA A 40 0.59 13.05 11.76
C ALA A 40 1.27 14.40 11.57
N VAL A 41 1.13 15.01 10.40
CA VAL A 41 1.60 16.38 10.14
C VAL A 41 0.68 17.38 10.84
N ASN A 42 -0.59 17.03 10.96
CA ASN A 42 -1.62 17.79 11.64
C ASN A 42 -2.43 16.86 12.56
N ILE A 43 -2.82 17.36 13.74
CA ILE A 43 -3.69 16.65 14.69
C ILE A 43 -5.04 16.23 14.07
N ASN A 44 -5.46 16.93 13.01
CA ASN A 44 -6.68 16.66 12.26
C ASN A 44 -6.47 15.68 11.10
N ASN A 45 -5.28 15.11 10.89
CA ASN A 45 -5.10 14.08 9.87
C ASN A 45 -5.87 12.80 10.25
N GLN A 46 -6.71 12.33 9.33
CA GLN A 46 -7.57 11.17 9.53
C GLN A 46 -7.21 10.07 8.53
N VAL A 47 -7.51 8.84 8.92
CA VAL A 47 -7.41 7.66 8.08
C VAL A 47 -8.72 6.90 8.15
N SER A 48 -9.15 6.30 7.04
CA SER A 48 -10.32 5.41 7.06
C SER A 48 -9.90 3.98 7.43
N PHE A 49 -10.42 2.95 6.77
CA PHE A 49 -10.01 1.56 6.95
C PHE A 49 -8.60 1.24 6.38
N ALA A 50 -7.87 2.24 5.87
CA ALA A 50 -6.50 2.04 5.44
C ALA A 50 -5.57 1.73 6.64
N ASP A 51 -4.48 1.00 6.39
CA ASP A 51 -3.58 0.43 7.42
C ASP A 51 -2.75 1.47 8.22
N GLY A 52 -2.96 2.76 8.01
CA GLY A 52 -2.37 3.82 8.86
C GLY A 52 -2.11 5.14 8.16
N TYR A 53 -2.14 5.17 6.82
CA TYR A 53 -1.92 6.38 6.02
C TYR A 53 -2.91 6.45 4.88
N PRO A 54 -3.36 7.65 4.49
CA PRO A 54 -4.37 7.83 3.46
C PRO A 54 -3.87 7.45 2.07
N CYS A 55 -2.56 7.57 1.81
CA CYS A 55 -2.01 7.31 0.48
C CYS A 55 -0.67 6.55 0.52
N LEU A 56 -0.41 5.76 -0.53
CA LEU A 56 0.86 5.09 -0.81
C LEU A 56 1.45 5.62 -2.11
N LEU A 57 2.72 6.05 -2.05
CA LEU A 57 3.50 6.49 -3.20
C LEU A 57 4.62 5.51 -3.49
N THR A 58 4.92 5.36 -4.78
CA THR A 58 6.02 4.56 -5.29
C THR A 58 6.53 5.14 -6.61
N ASN A 59 7.63 4.62 -7.16
CA ASN A 59 8.10 5.01 -8.48
C ASN A 59 8.52 3.82 -9.37
N THR A 60 8.66 4.12 -10.67
CA THR A 60 8.99 3.14 -11.71
C THR A 60 10.40 2.56 -11.55
N ALA A 61 11.41 3.39 -11.29
CA ALA A 61 12.81 2.95 -11.14
C ALA A 61 13.01 1.98 -9.97
N SER A 62 12.35 2.23 -8.83
CA SER A 62 12.39 1.35 -7.66
C SER A 62 11.80 -0.03 -7.97
N LEU A 63 10.78 -0.12 -8.85
CA LEU A 63 10.18 -1.39 -9.23
C LEU A 63 11.14 -2.20 -10.10
N VAL A 64 11.80 -1.53 -11.04
CA VAL A 64 12.82 -2.13 -11.90
C VAL A 64 13.95 -2.70 -11.04
N GLU A 65 14.48 -1.90 -10.10
CA GLU A 65 15.58 -2.34 -9.24
C GLU A 65 15.15 -3.47 -8.29
N LEU A 66 13.92 -3.45 -7.76
CA LEU A 66 13.38 -4.56 -6.98
C LEU A 66 13.31 -5.84 -7.81
N ASN A 67 12.75 -5.78 -9.02
CA ASN A 67 12.64 -6.94 -9.90
C ASN A 67 14.02 -7.49 -10.27
N ARG A 68 15.00 -6.62 -10.56
CA ARG A 68 16.39 -7.01 -10.81
C ARG A 68 16.97 -7.82 -9.65
N LYS A 69 16.81 -7.36 -8.41
CA LYS A 69 17.30 -8.08 -7.22
C LYS A 69 16.55 -9.37 -6.95
N LEU A 70 15.24 -9.42 -7.22
CA LEU A 70 14.47 -10.66 -7.09
C LEU A 70 14.95 -11.73 -8.07
N THR A 71 15.27 -11.36 -9.31
CA THR A 71 15.85 -12.29 -10.29
C THR A 71 17.24 -12.78 -9.86
N GLU A 72 18.06 -11.91 -9.26
CA GLU A 72 19.38 -12.27 -8.73
C GLU A 72 19.29 -13.29 -7.58
N ILE A 73 18.35 -13.08 -6.64
CA ILE A 73 18.19 -13.95 -5.46
C ILE A 73 17.43 -15.25 -5.80
N TYR A 74 16.46 -15.19 -6.72
CA TYR A 74 15.58 -16.30 -7.07
C TYR A 74 15.58 -16.60 -8.57
N PRO A 75 16.69 -17.08 -9.14
CA PRO A 75 16.86 -17.26 -10.59
C PRO A 75 15.93 -18.33 -11.22
N ILE A 76 15.29 -19.17 -10.40
CA ILE A 76 14.33 -20.21 -10.83
C ILE A 76 12.88 -19.64 -10.88
N SER A 77 12.65 -18.49 -10.24
CA SER A 77 11.36 -17.82 -10.10
C SER A 77 11.38 -16.48 -10.84
N SER A 78 11.72 -16.50 -12.13
CA SER A 78 11.98 -15.30 -12.96
C SER A 78 10.73 -14.48 -13.31
N GLN A 79 9.63 -14.61 -12.56
CA GLN A 79 8.44 -13.81 -12.80
C GLN A 79 8.59 -12.45 -12.13
N GLU A 80 8.68 -11.41 -12.95
CA GLU A 80 8.68 -10.03 -12.48
C GLU A 80 7.42 -9.73 -11.67
N VAL A 81 7.60 -8.92 -10.63
CA VAL A 81 6.51 -8.45 -9.80
C VAL A 81 5.90 -7.19 -10.44
N PRO A 82 4.59 -7.17 -10.71
CA PRO A 82 3.93 -6.00 -11.26
C PRO A 82 3.65 -4.93 -10.20
N MET A 83 3.56 -3.67 -10.64
CA MET A 83 3.32 -2.50 -9.79
C MET A 83 2.03 -2.61 -8.95
N ASN A 84 0.96 -3.19 -9.52
CA ASN A 84 -0.33 -3.32 -8.85
C ASN A 84 -0.27 -4.19 -7.57
N ARG A 85 0.77 -5.03 -7.41
CA ARG A 85 0.96 -5.84 -6.21
C ARG A 85 1.28 -4.98 -4.98
N PHE A 86 1.87 -3.79 -5.19
CA PHE A 86 2.18 -2.85 -4.12
C PHE A 86 0.99 -1.99 -3.70
N ARG A 87 -0.10 -1.99 -4.49
CA ARG A 87 -1.32 -1.19 -4.30
C ARG A 87 -1.05 0.31 -4.11
N PRO A 88 -0.19 0.95 -4.94
CA PRO A 88 0.07 2.37 -4.81
C PRO A 88 -1.18 3.19 -5.16
N ASN A 89 -1.33 4.33 -4.52
CA ASN A 89 -2.28 5.36 -4.95
C ASN A 89 -1.63 6.25 -6.03
N LEU A 90 -0.33 6.48 -5.94
CA LEU A 90 0.46 7.23 -6.91
C LEU A 90 1.71 6.47 -7.33
N VAL A 91 1.96 6.48 -8.63
CA VAL A 91 3.21 5.99 -9.23
C VAL A 91 3.84 7.17 -9.95
N ILE A 92 5.06 7.54 -9.55
CA ILE A 92 5.84 8.59 -10.19
C ILE A 92 6.85 7.95 -11.15
N ASP A 93 7.05 8.53 -12.32
CA ASP A 93 8.12 8.11 -13.21
C ASP A 93 9.44 8.78 -12.80
N THR A 94 10.47 7.97 -12.54
CA THR A 94 11.81 8.44 -12.14
C THR A 94 12.88 7.60 -12.82
N ASP A 95 14.10 8.12 -12.85
CA ASP A 95 15.31 7.42 -13.33
C ASP A 95 16.16 6.83 -12.20
N GLN A 96 15.95 7.30 -10.96
CA GLN A 96 16.70 6.87 -9.78
C GLN A 96 15.84 5.97 -8.87
N PRO A 97 16.28 4.75 -8.56
CA PRO A 97 15.58 3.87 -7.64
C PRO A 97 15.71 4.40 -6.20
N PHE A 98 14.64 4.25 -5.43
CA PHE A 98 14.53 4.62 -4.01
C PHE A 98 14.71 6.11 -3.71
N ILE A 99 14.74 6.98 -4.74
CA ILE A 99 14.86 8.43 -4.57
C ILE A 99 13.70 9.03 -3.77
N GLU A 100 12.54 8.36 -3.80
CA GLU A 100 11.33 8.74 -3.08
C GLU A 100 11.53 8.74 -1.56
N ASP A 101 12.46 7.93 -1.03
CA ASP A 101 12.75 7.85 0.40
C ASP A 101 13.43 9.13 0.93
N GLN A 102 13.97 9.97 0.03
CA GLN A 102 14.59 11.24 0.37
C GLN A 102 13.61 12.41 0.29
N TRP A 103 12.44 12.23 -0.34
CA TRP A 103 11.45 13.28 -0.47
C TRP A 103 10.78 13.53 0.86
N LYS A 104 10.64 14.81 1.20
CA LYS A 104 9.88 15.25 2.39
C LYS A 104 8.50 15.77 1.99
N VAL A 105 8.45 16.49 0.88
CA VAL A 105 7.25 17.11 0.34
C VAL A 105 7.29 16.98 -1.18
N ILE A 106 6.15 16.66 -1.76
CA ILE A 106 5.92 16.78 -3.21
C ILE A 106 4.71 17.67 -3.48
N LEU A 107 4.69 18.31 -4.64
CA LEU A 107 3.57 19.12 -5.12
C LEU A 107 3.05 18.49 -6.41
N ILE A 108 1.77 18.14 -6.45
CA ILE A 108 1.10 17.60 -7.63
C ILE A 108 -0.07 18.52 -7.95
N GLY A 109 0.03 19.24 -9.06
CA GLY A 109 -0.86 20.36 -9.34
C GLY A 109 -0.75 21.42 -8.24
N GLU A 110 -1.84 21.64 -7.52
CA GLU A 110 -1.92 22.60 -6.40
C GLU A 110 -1.89 21.91 -5.02
N VAL A 111 -1.79 20.59 -4.98
CA VAL A 111 -1.88 19.80 -3.76
C VAL A 111 -0.49 19.42 -3.28
N TYR A 112 -0.13 19.89 -2.08
CA TYR A 112 1.05 19.44 -1.37
C TYR A 112 0.79 18.07 -0.75
N PHE A 113 1.84 17.26 -0.65
CA PHE A 113 1.81 15.98 0.05
C PHE A 113 3.08 15.82 0.88
N ASP A 114 2.92 15.36 2.12
CA ASP A 114 4.03 15.09 3.03
C ASP A 114 4.37 13.60 3.02
N LEU A 115 5.64 13.28 2.87
CA LEU A 115 6.15 11.92 2.95
C LEU A 115 6.76 11.71 4.33
N VAL A 116 6.04 10.99 5.19
CA VAL A 116 6.36 10.96 6.63
C VAL A 116 7.13 9.72 7.05
N LYS A 117 7.03 8.63 6.27
CA LYS A 117 7.83 7.44 6.53
C LYS A 117 7.92 6.47 5.34
N PRO A 118 8.99 5.66 5.32
CA PRO A 118 9.03 4.44 4.52
C PRO A 118 7.95 3.43 4.94
N CYS A 119 7.47 2.66 3.97
CA CYS A 119 6.43 1.64 4.13
C CYS A 119 7.09 0.28 4.34
N SER A 120 7.14 -0.13 5.61
CA SER A 120 7.47 -1.49 6.01
C SER A 120 6.53 -2.51 5.36
N ARG A 121 7.09 -3.46 4.62
CA ARG A 121 6.28 -4.44 3.89
C ARG A 121 5.69 -5.48 4.83
N CYS A 122 4.38 -5.67 4.74
CA CYS A 122 3.66 -6.73 5.45
C CYS A 122 3.41 -7.94 4.52
N ILE A 123 2.96 -9.04 5.12
CA ILE A 123 2.69 -10.31 4.43
C ILE A 123 1.64 -10.20 3.32
N ALA A 124 0.82 -9.14 3.30
CA ALA A 124 -0.21 -8.92 2.28
C ALA A 124 0.35 -8.84 0.85
N LEU A 125 1.63 -8.49 0.67
CA LEU A 125 2.31 -8.59 -0.62
C LEU A 125 2.41 -10.01 -1.17
N ARG A 126 2.39 -11.03 -0.32
CA ARG A 126 2.52 -12.43 -0.77
C ARG A 126 1.32 -12.89 -1.59
N ILE A 127 0.19 -12.19 -1.51
CA ILE A 127 -1.01 -12.51 -2.27
C ILE A 127 -0.86 -12.00 -3.70
N THR A 128 -0.76 -12.92 -4.66
CA THR A 128 -0.75 -12.59 -6.09
C THR A 128 -2.12 -12.10 -6.53
N VAL A 129 -2.18 -10.91 -7.13
CA VAL A 129 -3.38 -10.44 -7.84
C VAL A 129 -3.49 -11.29 -9.11
N ARG A 130 -4.33 -12.32 -9.09
CA ARG A 130 -4.71 -13.03 -10.31
C ARG A 130 -5.80 -12.22 -10.98
N THR A 131 -5.53 -11.69 -12.18
CA THR A 131 -6.61 -11.53 -13.16
C THR A 131 -7.14 -12.93 -13.41
N PHE A 132 -8.42 -13.19 -13.16
CA PHE A 132 -9.04 -14.48 -13.46
C PHE A 132 -9.04 -14.69 -14.98
N LEU A 133 -7.93 -15.23 -15.50
CA LEU A 133 -7.89 -15.98 -16.74
C LEU A 133 -7.68 -17.43 -16.32
N ASN A 134 -8.63 -18.29 -16.66
CA ASN A 134 -8.66 -19.70 -16.25
C ASN A 134 -7.40 -20.44 -16.70
N SER A 135 -6.44 -20.66 -15.81
CA SER A 135 -5.58 -21.85 -15.79
C SER A 135 -4.64 -21.85 -14.58
N GLU A 136 -4.24 -23.05 -14.21
CA GLU A 136 -3.61 -23.46 -12.96
C GLU A 136 -2.17 -22.94 -12.73
N THR A 137 -1.66 -23.26 -11.53
CA THR A 137 -0.28 -23.07 -11.01
C THR A 137 -0.11 -21.88 -10.07
N ILE A 138 -0.15 -22.15 -8.76
CA ILE A 138 0.25 -21.22 -7.69
C ILE A 138 1.76 -21.35 -7.50
N SER A 139 2.52 -20.41 -8.06
CA SER A 139 3.92 -20.21 -7.65
C SER A 139 3.95 -19.17 -6.54
N GLN A 140 4.17 -19.61 -5.30
CA GLN A 140 4.37 -18.70 -4.16
C GLN A 140 5.72 -18.00 -4.30
N LEU A 141 5.74 -16.76 -4.78
CA LEU A 141 6.91 -15.88 -4.61
C LEU A 141 6.99 -15.43 -3.15
N THR A 142 8.00 -15.92 -2.43
CA THR A 142 8.36 -15.45 -1.09
C THR A 142 9.18 -14.17 -1.21
N VAL A 143 8.63 -13.04 -0.76
CA VAL A 143 9.38 -11.77 -0.66
C VAL A 143 9.93 -11.65 0.76
N PRO A 144 11.24 -11.33 0.94
CA PRO A 144 11.82 -11.07 2.26
C PRO A 144 11.15 -9.88 2.96
N VAL A 145 11.01 -9.97 4.28
CA VAL A 145 10.49 -8.89 5.14
C VAL A 145 11.68 -8.17 5.75
N PHE A 146 11.88 -6.91 5.37
CA PHE A 146 12.97 -6.09 5.88
C PHE A 146 12.51 -5.22 7.07
N PRO A 147 13.40 -4.97 8.05
CA PRO A 147 13.10 -4.11 9.18
C PRO A 147 12.87 -2.66 8.71
N PRO A 148 11.91 -1.92 9.31
CA PRO A 148 11.67 -0.54 8.92
C PRO A 148 12.91 0.34 9.14
N PRO A 149 13.29 1.20 8.18
CA PRO A 149 14.19 2.31 8.46
C PRO A 149 13.58 3.24 9.52
N GLN A 150 14.40 3.77 10.42
CA GLN A 150 13.93 4.73 11.42
C GLN A 150 13.57 6.05 10.73
N ALA A 151 12.29 6.45 10.81
CA ALA A 151 11.82 7.70 10.23
C ALA A 151 12.29 8.91 11.06
N PRO A 152 12.84 9.97 10.46
CA PRO A 152 13.08 11.23 11.17
C PRO A 152 11.76 11.92 11.50
N ARG A 153 11.66 12.51 12.72
CA ARG A 153 10.47 13.27 13.16
C ARG A 153 10.25 14.49 12.25
N ALA A 154 9.14 14.52 11.53
CA ALA A 154 8.71 15.71 10.80
C ALA A 154 8.37 16.85 11.80
N ARG A 155 8.93 18.04 11.59
CA ARG A 155 8.60 19.27 12.32
C ARG A 155 8.03 20.30 11.35
N GLY A 156 6.79 20.73 11.58
CA GLY A 156 6.18 21.89 10.91
C GLY A 156 4.69 21.70 10.66
N VAL A 157 3.86 22.52 11.32
CA VAL A 157 2.40 22.51 11.16
C VAL A 157 2.03 23.25 9.87
N ARG A 158 1.55 22.52 8.85
CA ARG A 158 0.89 23.11 7.68
C ARG A 158 -0.35 22.26 7.33
N GLY A 159 -1.53 22.89 7.30
CA GLY A 159 -2.74 22.45 6.59
C GLY A 159 -3.22 21.00 6.79
N ALA A 160 -4.29 20.63 6.08
CA ALA A 160 -4.74 19.25 5.94
C ALA A 160 -3.98 18.62 4.77
N VAL A 161 -2.68 18.35 4.97
CA VAL A 161 -1.84 17.77 3.93
C VAL A 161 -2.01 16.25 3.92
N PRO A 162 -2.25 15.61 2.76
CA PRO A 162 -2.32 14.16 2.67
C PRO A 162 -0.92 13.59 2.92
N VAL A 163 -0.89 12.56 3.75
CA VAL A 163 0.34 11.94 4.22
C VAL A 163 0.59 10.65 3.46
N PHE A 164 1.76 10.53 2.83
CA PHE A 164 2.19 9.31 2.18
C PHE A 164 2.93 8.37 3.11
N ARG A 165 2.62 7.10 2.93
CA ARG A 165 3.61 6.04 3.10
C ARG A 165 4.40 5.94 1.80
N CYS A 166 5.73 5.90 1.88
CA CYS A 166 6.64 5.79 0.75
C CYS A 166 7.13 4.34 0.62
N SER A 167 6.96 3.61 -0.49
CA SER A 167 7.67 2.32 -0.60
C SER A 167 7.82 1.79 -2.02
N LEU A 168 9.10 1.51 -2.29
CA LEU A 168 9.62 0.22 -2.75
C LEU A 168 10.94 -0.15 -2.05
N ALA A 169 11.23 0.35 -0.84
CA ALA A 169 12.51 0.05 -0.16
C ALA A 169 12.75 -1.45 0.11
N LEU A 170 14.00 -1.86 -0.12
CA LEU A 170 14.60 -3.13 0.31
C LEU A 170 15.21 -3.02 1.71
#